data_AF-A0A352B2E9-F1
#
_entry.id   AF-A0A352B2E9-F1
#
_cell.length_a   1.000
_cell.length_b   1.000
_cell.length_c   1.000
_cell.angle_alpha   90.00
_cell.angle_beta   90.00
_cell.angle_gamma   90.00
#
_symmetry.space_group_name_H-M   'P 1'
#
loop_
_entity.id
_entity.type
_entity.pdbx_description
1 polymer ?
#
loop_
_entity_poly.entity_id
_entity_poly.type
_entity_poly.pdbx_seq_one_letter_code
_entity_poly.pdbx_strand_id
1 'polypeptide(L)' 'VEVAGGGEAAMERLGGHHDIALVLTDLRMPGVSGLDLLDYAHRYYPDLPVAMMTA' A
#
# COMPACT_ATOMS: atom_id res chain seq x y z
N VAL A 1 -7.74 -6.81 9.56
CA VAL A 1 -6.44 -6.81 8.88
C VAL A 1 -6.69 -7.31 7.47
N GLU A 2 -6.41 -6.49 6.48
CA GLU A 2 -6.59 -6.80 5.06
C GLU A 2 -5.26 -7.29 4.47
N VAL A 3 -5.31 -8.24 3.52
CA VAL A 3 -4.11 -8.79 2.88
C VAL A 3 -4.24 -8.66 1.37
N ALA A 4 -3.23 -8.09 0.72
CA ALA A 4 -3.15 -7.95 -0.73
C ALA A 4 -1.96 -8.75 -1.27
N GLY A 5 -2.13 -9.39 -2.43
CA GLY A 5 -1.09 -10.18 -3.09
C GLY A 5 -0.03 -9.37 -3.85
N GLY A 6 -0.06 -8.04 -3.75
CA GLY A 6 0.82 -7.12 -4.49
C GLY A 6 0.30 -5.68 -4.45
N GLY A 7 1.03 -4.75 -5.06
CA GLY A 7 0.70 -3.32 -5.04
C GLY A 7 -0.64 -2.97 -5.69
N GLU A 8 -0.99 -3.58 -6.83
CA GLU A 8 -2.27 -3.33 -7.53
C GLU A 8 -3.48 -3.69 -6.66
N ALA A 9 -3.46 -4.90 -6.08
CA ALA A 9 -4.52 -5.36 -5.19
C ALA A 9 -4.61 -4.51 -3.90
N ALA A 10 -3.49 -3.95 -3.44
CA ALA A 10 -3.49 -3.04 -2.29
C ALA A 10 -4.16 -1.71 -2.63
N MET A 11 -3.88 -1.13 -3.81
CA MET A 11 -4.52 0.11 -4.27
C MET A 11 -6.04 -0.06 -4.43
N GLU A 12 -6.48 -1.19 -5.00
CA GLU A 12 -7.91 -1.50 -5.13
C GLU A 12 -8.61 -1.54 -3.76
N ARG A 13 -7.98 -2.21 -2.77
CA ARG A 13 -8.52 -2.28 -1.40
C ARG A 13 -8.54 -0.93 -0.70
N LEU A 14 -7.52 -0.10 -0.86
CA LEU A 14 -7.50 1.26 -0.32
C LEU A 14 -8.67 2.10 -0.85
N GLY A 15 -9.02 1.94 -2.13
CA GLY A 15 -10.18 2.61 -2.73
C GLY A 15 -11.54 2.18 -2.17
N GLY A 16 -11.63 0.96 -1.61
CA GLY A 16 -12.88 0.40 -1.06
C GLY A 16 -13.02 0.50 0.46
N HIS A 17 -11.94 0.76 1.19
CA HIS A 17 -11.89 0.71 2.65
C HIS A 17 -11.27 1.98 3.25
N HIS A 18 -12.08 2.80 3.91
CA HIS A 18 -11.65 4.07 4.52
C HIS A 18 -11.15 3.95 5.97
N ASP A 19 -11.14 2.75 6.55
CA ASP A 19 -10.77 2.49 7.94
C ASP A 19 -9.36 1.87 8.11
N ILE A 20 -8.55 1.85 7.05
CA ILE A 20 -7.16 1.40 7.11
C ILE A 20 -6.31 2.48 7.79
N ALA A 21 -5.68 2.12 8.90
CA ALA A 21 -4.85 3.04 9.70
C ALA A 21 -3.33 2.92 9.44
N LEU A 22 -2.89 1.87 8.72
CA LEU A 22 -1.49 1.61 8.39
C LEU A 22 -1.41 0.65 7.21
N VAL A 23 -0.50 0.92 6.27
CA VAL A 23 -0.09 -0.04 5.23
C VAL A 23 1.28 -0.62 5.59
N LEU A 24 1.39 -1.94 5.52
CA LEU A 24 2.67 -2.66 5.65
C LEU A 24 2.95 -3.35 4.31
N THR A 25 4.08 -3.06 3.67
CA THR A 25 4.38 -3.55 2.31
C THR A 25 5.87 -3.88 2.12
N ASP A 26 6.20 -4.81 1.24
CA ASP A 26 7.59 -5.08 0.83
C ASP A 26 8.03 -4.05 -0.21
N LEU A 27 9.29 -3.62 -0.15
CA LEU A 27 9.87 -2.74 -1.17
C LEU A 27 9.86 -3.36 -2.58
N ARG A 28 10.16 -4.66 -2.68
CA ARG A 28 10.31 -5.40 -3.94
C ARG A 28 9.13 -6.33 -4.16
N MET A 29 8.22 -5.92 -5.04
CA MET A 29 7.13 -6.76 -5.54
C MET A 29 7.15 -6.78 -7.07
N PRO A 30 6.75 -7.88 -7.73
CA PRO A 30 6.53 -7.90 -9.17
C PRO A 30 5.37 -6.96 -9.55
N GLY A 31 5.51 -6.26 -10.68
CA GLY A 31 4.51 -5.29 -11.13
C GLY A 31 4.63 -3.98 -10.34
N VAL A 32 3.57 -3.61 -9.63
CA VAL A 32 3.56 -2.42 -8.77
C VAL A 32 4.40 -2.67 -7.52
N SER A 33 5.48 -1.90 -7.38
CA SER A 33 6.40 -2.01 -6.25
C SER A 33 5.83 -1.37 -4.97
N GLY A 34 6.48 -1.62 -3.84
CA GLY A 34 6.13 -0.94 -2.59
C GLY A 34 6.33 0.59 -2.66
N LEU A 35 7.26 1.06 -3.49
CA LEU A 35 7.47 2.49 -3.74
C LEU A 35 6.33 3.10 -4.56
N ASP A 36 5.88 2.40 -5.61
CA ASP A 36 4.74 2.87 -6.41
C ASP A 36 3.45 2.93 -5.56
N LEU A 37 3.28 1.96 -4.65
CA LEU A 37 2.19 1.96 -3.67
C LEU A 37 2.33 3.11 -2.67
N LEU A 38 3.54 3.42 -2.20
CA LEU A 38 3.79 4.57 -1.33
C LEU A 38 3.44 5.88 -2.04
N ASP A 39 3.87 6.07 -3.29
CA ASP A 39 3.57 7.27 -4.07
C ASP A 39 2.06 7.44 -4.29
N TYR A 40 1.36 6.35 -4.57
CA TYR A 40 -0.11 6.35 -4.65
C TYR A 40 -0.74 6.71 -3.30
N ALA A 41 -0.34 6.04 -2.22
CA ALA A 41 -0.88 6.30 -0.88
C ALA A 41 -0.64 7.75 -0.46
N HIS A 42 0.55 8.29 -0.68
CA HIS A 42 0.87 9.68 -0.36
C HIS A 42 0.03 10.68 -1.16
N ARG A 43 -0.32 10.35 -2.42
CA ARG A 43 -1.15 11.22 -3.28
C ARG A 43 -2.62 11.22 -2.88
N TYR A 44 -3.19 10.06 -2.53
CA TYR A 44 -4.64 9.91 -2.33
C TYR A 44 -5.05 9.81 -0.85
N TYR A 45 -4.13 9.39 0.02
CA TYR A 45 -4.32 9.18 1.45
C TYR A 45 -3.12 9.78 2.22
N PRO A 46 -2.90 11.11 2.17
CA PRO A 46 -1.68 11.73 2.70
C PRO A 46 -1.45 11.50 4.20
N ASP A 47 -2.51 11.24 4.95
CA ASP A 47 -2.46 10.95 6.39
C ASP A 47 -2.27 9.46 6.72
N LEU A 48 -2.31 8.57 5.71
CA LEU A 48 -2.16 7.14 5.89
C LEU A 48 -0.67 6.78 6.00
N PRO A 49 -0.20 6.29 7.17
CA PRO A 49 1.18 5.86 7.31
C PRO A 49 1.43 4.60 6.48
N VAL A 50 2.62 4.53 5.87
CA VAL A 50 3.10 3.36 5.12
C VAL A 50 4.43 2.93 5.71
N ALA A 51 4.49 1.69 6.21
CA ALA A 51 5.71 1.05 6.68
C ALA A 51 6.21 0.08 5.60
N MET A 52 7.44 0.30 5.15
CA MET A 52 8.10 -0.60 4.21
C MET A 52 8.95 -1.62 4.96
N MET A 53 8.81 -2.88 4.57
CA MET A 53 9.66 -3.97 4.98
C MET A 53 10.62 -4.32 3.85
N THR A 54 11.84 -4.68 4.22
CA THR A 54 12.83 -5.20 3.28
C THR A 54 13.43 -6.46 3.90
N ALA A 55 13.77 -7.42 3.05
CA ALA A 55 14.63 -8.55 3.38
C ALA A 55 16.02 -8.36 2.75
#